data_AF-A0A7K6EYL9-F1
#
_entry.id   AF-A0A7K6EYL9-F1
#
_cell.length_a   1.000
_cell.length_b   1.000
_cell.length_c   1.000
_cell.angle_alpha   90.00
_cell.angle_beta   90.00
_cell.angle_gamma   90.00
#
_symmetry.space_group_name_H-M   'P 1'
#
loop_
_entity.id
_entity.type
_entity.pdbx_description
1 polymer ?
#
loop_
_entity_poly.entity_id
_entity_poly.type
_entity_poly.pdbx_seq_one_letter_code
_entity_poly.pdbx_strand_id
1 'polypeptide(L)'
;CEVSCPQPLASAWNQPCVTSCGDSRAVIHPPPVVITFPGPILASCPQESIVGSSAPCGPGAFLASRGSYGNSYSFGRAYSSYGSR
;
A
#
# COMPACT_ATOMS: atom_id res chain seq x y z
N CYS A 1 4.94 -83.79 30.16
CA CYS A 1 4.30 -82.47 30.25
C CYS A 1 3.10 -82.49 29.32
N GLU A 2 1.88 -82.59 29.86
CA GLU A 2 0.66 -82.60 29.04
C GLU A 2 0.03 -81.21 29.09
N VAL A 3 -0.09 -80.55 27.95
CA VAL A 3 -0.80 -79.29 27.83
C VAL A 3 -2.27 -79.60 27.63
N SER A 4 -3.03 -79.63 28.73
CA SER A 4 -4.49 -79.73 28.67
C SER A 4 -5.06 -78.35 28.37
N CYS A 5 -5.19 -77.99 27.09
CA CYS A 5 -5.90 -76.78 26.69
C CYS A 5 -7.41 -77.06 26.69
N PRO A 6 -8.22 -76.34 27.49
CA PRO A 6 -9.67 -76.42 27.38
C PRO A 6 -10.10 -75.98 25.98
N GLN A 7 -11.10 -76.67 25.43
CA GLN A 7 -11.60 -76.42 24.08
C GLN A 7 -12.04 -74.95 23.95
N PRO A 8 -11.57 -74.19 22.93
CA PRO A 8 -11.93 -72.79 22.78
C PRO A 8 -13.45 -72.69 22.52
N LEU A 9 -14.18 -72.13 23.48
CA LEU A 9 -15.61 -71.90 23.35
C LEU A 9 -15.83 -70.64 22.52
N ALA A 10 -16.04 -70.82 21.21
CA ALA A 10 -16.46 -69.74 20.33
C ALA A 10 -17.99 -69.66 20.32
N SER A 11 -18.57 -68.71 21.07
CA SER A 11 -19.99 -68.38 20.95
C SER A 11 -20.17 -67.47 19.73
N ALA A 12 -20.60 -68.04 18.60
CA ALA A 12 -20.98 -67.26 17.43
C ALA A 12 -22.45 -66.87 17.53
N TRP A 13 -22.76 -65.63 17.16
CA TRP A 13 -24.11 -65.10 17.20
C TRP A 13 -24.45 -64.48 15.84
N ASN A 14 -25.58 -64.86 15.25
CA ASN A 14 -25.99 -64.41 13.91
C ASN A 14 -26.85 -63.13 13.94
N GLN A 15 -27.13 -62.59 15.12
CA GLN A 15 -27.92 -61.37 15.25
C GLN A 15 -26.98 -60.14 15.24
N PRO A 16 -27.40 -59.01 14.64
CA PRO A 16 -26.59 -57.80 14.61
C PRO A 16 -26.32 -57.29 16.04
N CYS A 17 -25.04 -57.21 16.40
CA CYS A 17 -24.62 -56.64 17.67
C CYS A 17 -24.50 -55.11 17.54
N VAL A 18 -25.62 -54.41 17.74
CA VAL A 18 -25.61 -52.94 17.78
C VAL A 18 -25.39 -52.50 19.21
N THR A 19 -24.19 -52.00 19.52
CA THR A 19 -23.91 -51.35 20.81
C THR A 19 -23.92 -49.85 20.59
N SER A 20 -24.70 -49.10 21.37
CA SER A 20 -24.57 -47.65 21.39
C SER A 20 -23.34 -47.28 22.23
N CYS A 21 -22.29 -46.75 21.58
CA CYS A 21 -21.19 -46.10 22.28
C CYS A 21 -21.52 -44.63 22.52
N GLY A 22 -20.95 -44.06 23.59
CA GLY A 22 -21.03 -42.62 23.84
C GLY A 22 -20.28 -41.81 22.78
N ASP A 23 -20.41 -40.48 22.86
CA ASP A 23 -19.81 -39.57 21.88
C ASP A 23 -18.28 -39.70 21.82
N SER A 24 -17.75 -39.79 20.60
CA SER A 24 -16.31 -39.76 20.35
C SER A 24 -15.85 -38.32 20.11
N ARG A 25 -14.83 -37.85 20.84
CA ARG A 25 -14.25 -36.52 20.66
C ARG A 25 -12.85 -36.61 20.04
N ALA A 26 -12.66 -35.97 18.90
CA ALA A 26 -11.34 -35.71 18.33
C ALA A 26 -10.96 -34.24 18.53
N VAL A 27 -9.71 -33.97 18.93
CA VAL A 27 -9.15 -32.62 19.05
C VAL A 27 -7.99 -32.51 18.06
N ILE A 28 -8.03 -31.49 17.21
CA ILE A 28 -6.99 -31.24 16.19
C ILE A 28 -6.21 -29.98 16.61
N HIS A 29 -4.88 -30.08 16.60
CA HIS A 29 -3.98 -28.96 16.88
C HIS A 29 -3.22 -28.59 15.60
N PRO A 30 -3.75 -27.66 14.78
CA PRO A 30 -3.05 -27.21 13.59
C PRO A 30 -1.81 -26.38 13.97
N PRO A 31 -0.74 -26.41 13.14
CA PRO A 31 0.44 -25.58 13.35
C PRO A 31 0.12 -24.09 13.16
N PRO A 32 0.87 -23.17 13.81
CA PRO A 32 0.70 -21.74 13.62
C PRO A 32 1.05 -21.32 12.19
N VAL A 33 0.21 -20.48 11.58
CA VAL A 33 0.43 -19.89 10.25
C VAL A 33 0.81 -18.43 10.41
N VAL A 34 1.94 -18.01 9.82
CA VAL A 34 2.40 -16.62 9.83
C VAL A 34 2.26 -16.05 8.43
N ILE A 35 1.61 -14.87 8.33
CA ILE A 35 1.49 -14.11 7.08
C ILE A 35 2.19 -12.77 7.28
N THR A 36 3.18 -12.48 6.44
CA THR A 36 3.88 -11.19 6.45
C THR A 36 3.47 -10.39 5.23
N PHE A 37 2.87 -9.22 5.46
CA PHE A 37 2.56 -8.26 4.40
C PHE A 37 3.74 -7.28 4.27
N PRO A 38 4.34 -7.15 3.07
CA PRO A 38 5.34 -6.12 2.85
C PRO A 38 4.70 -4.75 3.09
N GLY A 39 5.43 -3.85 3.75
CA GLY A 39 4.98 -2.47 3.96
C GLY A 39 4.78 -1.72 2.64
N PRO A 40 4.00 -0.63 2.63
CA PRO A 40 3.80 0.18 1.42
C PRO A 40 5.12 0.81 0.98
N ILE A 41 5.44 0.70 -0.31
CA ILE A 41 6.57 1.40 -0.92
C ILE A 41 6.15 2.86 -1.13
N LEU A 42 6.79 3.80 -0.42
CA LEU A 42 6.59 5.23 -0.61
C LEU A 42 7.68 5.78 -1.53
N ALA A 43 7.37 5.98 -2.81
CA ALA A 43 8.25 6.65 -3.75
C ALA A 43 7.67 8.03 -4.10
N SER A 44 8.46 9.08 -3.91
CA SER A 44 8.14 10.43 -4.38
C SER A 44 9.15 10.84 -5.45
N CYS A 45 8.69 10.96 -6.70
CA CYS A 45 9.47 11.56 -7.78
C CYS A 45 8.99 13.02 -7.94
N PRO A 46 9.72 14.02 -7.41
CA PRO A 46 9.32 15.40 -7.59
C PRO A 46 9.37 15.75 -9.08
N GLN A 47 8.27 16.29 -9.61
CA GLN A 47 8.18 16.66 -11.02
C GLN A 47 8.99 17.93 -11.33
N GLU A 48 9.31 18.75 -10.32
CA GLU A 48 10.09 19.98 -10.47
C GLU A 48 10.84 20.29 -9.17
N SER A 49 12.11 20.69 -9.27
CA SER A 49 12.88 21.28 -8.16
C SER A 49 13.50 22.58 -8.67
N ILE A 50 13.07 23.72 -8.12
CA ILE A 50 13.64 25.01 -8.46
C ILE A 50 14.66 25.40 -7.39
N VAL A 51 15.93 25.52 -7.79
CA VAL A 51 17.01 25.96 -6.91
C VAL A 51 17.23 27.46 -7.15
N GLY A 52 16.83 28.29 -6.19
CA GLY A 52 17.08 29.74 -6.20
C GLY A 52 18.36 30.08 -5.45
N SER A 53 19.21 30.93 -6.03
CA SER A 53 20.39 31.49 -5.35
C SER A 53 20.08 32.90 -4.84
N SER A 54 20.25 33.15 -3.54
CA SER A 54 20.24 34.51 -2.99
C SER A 54 21.66 35.07 -2.98
N ALA A 55 21.94 36.03 -3.86
CA ALA A 55 23.17 36.82 -3.75
C ALA A 55 23.02 37.78 -2.55
N PRO A 56 24.01 37.91 -1.66
CA PRO A 56 23.92 38.82 -0.53
C PRO A 56 23.75 40.26 -1.03
N CYS A 57 22.68 40.91 -0.56
CA CYS A 57 22.33 42.28 -0.89
C CYS A 57 23.38 43.22 -0.26
N GLY A 58 24.42 43.58 -1.02
CA GLY A 58 25.26 44.72 -0.67
C GLY A 58 24.44 46.03 -0.74
N PRO A 59 24.78 47.06 0.06
CA PRO A 59 24.04 48.32 0.10
C PRO A 59 24.12 49.02 -1.27
N GLY A 60 23.08 48.82 -2.09
CA GLY A 60 22.97 49.37 -3.45
C GLY A 60 22.07 48.61 -4.42
N ALA A 61 21.64 47.38 -4.13
CA ALA A 61 20.94 46.52 -5.10
C ALA A 61 19.39 46.66 -5.13
N PHE A 62 18.82 47.86 -4.95
CA PHE A 62 17.37 48.10 -4.96
C PHE A 62 16.76 48.38 -6.35
N LEU A 63 17.16 47.69 -7.44
CA LEU A 63 16.60 47.97 -8.78
C LEU A 63 16.34 46.76 -9.69
N ALA A 64 15.88 45.62 -9.15
CA ALA A 64 15.37 44.53 -9.98
C ALA A 64 13.90 44.14 -9.74
N SER A 65 13.12 45.02 -9.10
CA SER A 65 11.66 44.84 -8.94
C SER A 65 10.86 45.97 -9.58
N ARG A 66 11.18 46.34 -10.83
CA ARG A 66 10.30 47.21 -11.62
C ARG A 66 10.48 47.05 -13.13
N GLY A 67 9.97 45.93 -13.64
CA GLY A 67 10.03 45.64 -15.07
C GLY A 67 8.92 44.71 -15.54
N SER A 68 7.66 45.07 -15.28
CA SER A 68 6.55 44.79 -16.21
C SER A 68 5.32 45.54 -15.73
N TYR A 69 5.22 46.81 -16.12
CA TYR A 69 4.00 47.59 -15.95
C TYR A 69 2.99 47.02 -16.92
N GLY A 70 2.11 46.15 -16.42
CA GLY A 70 0.87 45.86 -17.12
C GLY A 70 0.08 47.16 -17.23
N ASN A 71 -0.13 47.63 -18.45
CA ASN A 71 -1.28 48.49 -18.74
C ASN A 71 -1.64 48.43 -20.22
N SER A 72 -2.30 47.33 -20.58
CA SER A 72 -3.07 47.22 -21.81
C SER A 72 -4.37 48.00 -21.65
N TYR A 73 -4.37 49.27 -22.07
CA TYR A 73 -5.58 50.03 -22.36
C TYR A 73 -5.43 50.69 -23.74
N SER A 74 -6.11 50.07 -24.70
CA SER A 74 -6.41 50.63 -26.02
C SER A 74 -7.32 51.84 -25.84
N PHE A 75 -6.99 53.03 -26.36
CA PHE A 75 -7.97 54.03 -26.82
C PHE A 75 -7.27 55.17 -27.59
N GLY A 76 -7.44 55.17 -28.91
CA GLY A 76 -7.85 56.38 -29.62
C GLY A 76 -6.79 57.33 -30.20
N ARG A 77 -6.88 57.41 -31.55
CA ARG A 77 -6.78 58.61 -32.40
C ARG A 77 -5.44 58.90 -33.08
N ALA A 78 -5.51 58.63 -34.38
CA ALA A 78 -4.72 59.22 -35.44
C ALA A 78 -4.73 60.75 -35.37
N TYR A 79 -3.53 61.33 -35.38
CA TYR A 79 -3.26 62.65 -35.93
C TYR A 79 -1.93 62.57 -36.69
N SER A 80 -2.04 62.58 -38.01
CA SER A 80 -0.95 62.85 -38.94
C SER A 80 -0.19 64.11 -38.53
N SER A 81 1.15 64.13 -38.61
CA SER A 81 1.90 65.30 -39.11
C SER A 81 3.43 65.05 -39.16
N TYR A 82 3.97 65.04 -40.38
CA TYR A 82 5.34 65.41 -40.81
C TYR A 82 6.59 64.65 -40.29
N GLY A 83 7.41 64.21 -41.25
CA GLY A 83 8.85 64.50 -41.19
C GLY A 83 9.84 63.35 -41.38
N SER A 84 10.15 63.06 -42.64
CA SER A 84 11.52 62.89 -43.18
C SER A 84 12.51 61.94 -42.48
N ARG A 85 12.67 60.72 -43.03
CA ARG A 85 13.87 60.24 -43.76
C ARG A 85 13.69 58.80 -44.20
#